data_AF-G7Z7N5-F1
#
_entry.id   AF-G7Z7N5-F1
#
_cell.length_a   1.000
_cell.length_b   1.000
_cell.length_c   1.000
_cell.angle_alpha   90.00
_cell.angle_beta   90.00
_cell.angle_gamma   90.00
#
_symmetry.space_group_name_H-M   'P 1'
#
loop_
_entity.id
_entity.type
_entity.pdbx_description
1 polymer ?
#
loop_
_entity_poly.entity_id
_entity_poly.type
_entity_poly.pdbx_seq_one_letter_code
_entity_poly.pdbx_strand_id
1 'polypeptide(L)'
;MIGTVLAIAAFAAGAAHADTVVISSHAIVGAPVQNPSASMTWAANPTTDNLTVQVAGKTCTLVSSAKAIGSTGCNYALNVGPDGTITGALTAGNPGCTPTAQVASSCK
;
A
#
# COMPACT_ATOMS: atom_id res chain seq x y z
N MET A 1 -7.68 -43.31 -32.31
CA MET A 1 -8.18 -42.10 -33.00
C MET A 1 -9.63 -41.98 -32.58
N ILE A 2 -10.13 -41.06 -31.77
CA ILE A 2 -10.15 -39.59 -31.72
C ILE A 2 -10.73 -39.32 -30.30
N GLY A 3 -10.21 -38.49 -29.39
CA GLY A 3 -9.60 -37.18 -29.55
C GLY A 3 -10.65 -36.09 -29.33
N THR A 4 -11.14 -35.89 -28.10
CA THR A 4 -12.04 -34.77 -27.76
C THR A 4 -11.43 -33.90 -26.68
N VAL A 5 -11.17 -32.67 -27.07
CA VAL A 5 -10.36 -31.64 -26.43
C VAL A 5 -11.07 -31.08 -25.19
N LEU A 6 -10.38 -31.11 -24.05
CA LEU A 6 -10.75 -30.36 -22.86
C LEU A 6 -10.37 -28.88 -23.09
N ALA A 7 -11.34 -28.03 -23.43
CA ALA A 7 -11.13 -26.60 -23.53
C ALA A 7 -11.01 -26.01 -22.11
N ILE A 8 -9.79 -25.94 -21.60
CA ILE A 8 -9.48 -25.17 -20.39
C ILE A 8 -9.55 -23.70 -20.81
N ALA A 9 -10.69 -23.06 -20.52
CA ALA A 9 -10.78 -21.61 -20.51
C ALA A 9 -9.79 -21.10 -19.47
N ALA A 10 -8.60 -20.70 -19.93
CA ALA A 10 -7.66 -19.96 -19.13
C ALA A 10 -8.35 -18.65 -18.73
N PHE A 11 -8.89 -18.61 -17.52
CA PHE A 11 -9.04 -17.36 -16.78
C PHE A 11 -7.61 -16.82 -16.61
N ALA A 12 -7.16 -16.07 -17.61
CA ALA A 12 -6.10 -15.10 -17.45
C ALA A 12 -6.63 -14.08 -16.45
N ALA A 13 -6.47 -14.39 -15.15
CA ALA A 13 -6.44 -13.40 -14.10
C ALA A 13 -5.31 -12.45 -14.49
N GLY A 14 -5.66 -11.39 -15.23
CA GLY A 14 -4.77 -10.31 -15.59
C GLY A 14 -4.05 -9.85 -14.33
N ALA A 15 -2.74 -9.67 -14.46
CA ALA A 15 -1.80 -9.40 -13.39
C ALA A 15 -2.37 -8.50 -12.30
N ALA A 16 -2.25 -8.95 -11.06
CA ALA A 16 -2.61 -8.20 -9.86
C ALA A 16 -1.67 -7.00 -9.68
N HIS A 17 -1.92 -5.92 -10.42
CA HIS A 17 -1.29 -4.61 -10.21
C HIS A 17 -2.13 -3.77 -9.24
N ALA A 18 -2.52 -4.37 -8.12
CA ALA A 18 -3.17 -3.64 -7.05
C ALA A 18 -2.08 -3.07 -6.15
N ASP A 19 -2.02 -1.74 -6.09
CA ASP A 19 -1.30 -1.05 -5.03
C ASP A 19 -2.09 -1.17 -3.74
N THR A 20 -1.38 -1.30 -2.63
CA THR A 20 -2.00 -1.34 -1.31
C THR A 20 -1.36 -0.34 -0.38
N VAL A 21 -2.17 0.32 0.43
CA VAL A 21 -1.72 1.20 1.51
C VAL A 21 -2.40 0.75 2.79
N VAL A 22 -1.60 0.26 3.72
CA VAL A 22 -2.04 -0.08 5.08
C VAL A 22 -1.68 1.09 5.99
N ILE A 23 -2.66 1.64 6.70
CA ILE A 23 -2.46 2.75 7.63
C ILE A 23 -2.84 2.26 9.02
N SER A 24 -1.89 2.28 9.95
CA SER A 24 -2.10 1.92 11.36
C SER A 24 -1.92 3.15 12.25
N SER A 25 -2.91 3.48 13.07
CA SER A 25 -2.84 4.55 14.06
C SER A 25 -2.79 4.00 15.47
N HIS A 26 -2.03 4.65 16.34
CA HIS A 26 -1.89 4.28 17.74
C HIS A 26 -2.25 5.47 18.62
N ALA A 27 -2.92 5.21 19.73
CA ALA A 27 -3.13 6.19 20.78
C ALA A 27 -2.57 5.66 22.11
N ILE A 28 -2.32 6.58 23.04
CA ILE A 28 -1.93 6.25 24.42
C ILE A 28 -3.02 6.82 25.34
N VAL A 29 -3.67 5.95 26.11
CA VAL A 29 -4.59 6.31 27.19
C VAL A 29 -3.78 6.29 28.49
N GLY A 30 -3.72 7.41 29.20
CA GLY A 30 -2.91 7.55 30.41
C GLY A 30 -3.51 6.87 31.65
N ALA A 31 -4.84 6.76 31.74
CA ALA A 31 -5.53 6.09 32.85
C ALA A 31 -6.94 5.61 32.45
N PRO A 32 -7.25 4.30 32.54
CA PRO A 32 -6.29 3.21 32.74
C PRO A 32 -5.26 3.17 31.59
N VAL A 33 -4.04 2.72 31.87
CA VAL A 33 -2.98 2.65 30.85
C VAL A 33 -3.39 1.67 29.75
N GLN A 34 -3.60 2.18 28.54
CA GLN A 34 -3.96 1.38 27.36
C GLN A 34 -3.31 1.96 26.10
N ASN A 35 -2.93 1.10 25.17
CA ASN A 35 -2.36 1.49 23.88
C ASN A 35 -3.25 0.99 22.73
N PRO A 36 -4.46 1.54 22.55
CA PRO A 36 -5.33 1.11 21.46
C PRO A 36 -4.74 1.47 20.10
N SER A 37 -5.00 0.62 19.11
CA SER A 37 -4.60 0.83 17.72
C SER A 37 -5.75 0.52 16.77
N ALA A 38 -5.81 1.24 15.64
CA ALA A 38 -6.72 0.95 14.55
C ALA A 38 -5.94 0.86 13.24
N SER A 39 -6.35 -0.05 12.36
CA SER A 39 -5.72 -0.22 11.04
C SER A 39 -6.77 -0.17 9.94
N MET A 40 -6.46 0.51 8.86
CA MET A 40 -7.22 0.45 7.61
C MET A 40 -6.33 -0.05 6.48
N THR A 41 -6.92 -0.78 5.54
CA THR A 41 -6.24 -1.20 4.31
C THR A 41 -7.01 -0.65 3.13
N TRP A 42 -6.32 0.07 2.27
CA TRP A 42 -6.83 0.50 0.98
C TRP A 42 -6.08 -0.23 -0.12
N ALA A 43 -6.80 -0.75 -1.10
CA ALA A 43 -6.24 -1.44 -2.25
C ALA A 43 -6.90 -0.90 -3.52
N ALA A 44 -6.10 -0.55 -4.52
CA ALA A 44 -6.59 -0.05 -5.79
C ALA A 44 -5.61 -0.36 -6.93
N ASN A 45 -6.14 -0.49 -8.15
CA ASN A 45 -5.32 -0.52 -9.35
C ASN A 45 -5.18 0.94 -9.84
N PRO A 46 -4.02 1.60 -9.62
CA PRO A 46 -3.86 3.00 -9.96
C PRO A 46 -3.84 3.23 -11.47
N THR A 47 -4.42 4.35 -11.89
CA THR A 47 -4.30 4.86 -13.28
C THR A 47 -3.43 6.12 -13.35
N THR A 48 -2.94 6.59 -12.21
CA THR A 48 -2.13 7.80 -12.04
C THR A 48 -0.75 7.45 -11.52
N ASP A 49 0.24 8.27 -11.84
CA ASP A 49 1.65 8.07 -11.47
C ASP A 49 1.94 8.01 -9.96
N ASN A 50 1.08 8.63 -9.15
CA ASN A 50 1.24 8.71 -7.71
C ASN A 50 -0.05 8.31 -6.99
N LEU A 51 0.12 7.70 -5.82
CA LEU A 51 -0.90 7.49 -4.80
C LEU A 51 -0.84 8.66 -3.81
N THR A 52 -1.97 9.31 -3.58
CA THR A 52 -2.06 10.46 -2.67
C THR A 52 -2.98 10.07 -1.52
N VAL A 53 -2.43 9.96 -0.31
CA VAL A 53 -3.19 9.61 0.89
C VAL A 53 -2.99 10.65 1.99
N GLN A 54 -4.06 11.05 2.64
CA GLN A 54 -4.00 12.00 3.75
C GLN A 54 -4.03 11.25 5.08
N VAL A 55 -2.97 11.40 5.88
CA VAL A 55 -2.76 10.66 7.13
C VAL A 55 -2.30 11.63 8.21
N ALA A 56 -2.99 11.65 9.36
CA ALA A 56 -2.69 12.54 10.48
C ALA A 56 -2.54 14.03 10.08
N GLY A 57 -3.37 14.50 9.13
CA GLY A 57 -3.34 15.86 8.62
C GLY A 57 -2.26 16.15 7.57
N LYS A 58 -1.36 15.20 7.30
CA LYS A 58 -0.30 15.30 6.28
C LYS A 58 -0.71 14.60 5.00
N THR A 59 -0.24 15.10 3.86
CA THR A 59 -0.45 14.47 2.56
C THR A 59 0.80 13.65 2.19
N CYS A 60 0.64 12.33 2.08
CA CYS A 60 1.69 11.42 1.61
C CYS A 60 1.52 11.19 0.11
N THR A 61 2.55 11.52 -0.66
CA THR A 61 2.59 11.27 -2.11
C THR A 61 3.57 10.13 -2.40
N LEU A 62 3.03 8.95 -2.68
CA LEU A 62 3.78 7.73 -2.92
C LEU A 62 3.75 7.38 -4.41
N VAL A 63 4.82 6.79 -4.94
CA VAL A 63 4.83 6.35 -6.34
C VAL A 63 3.88 5.16 -6.49
N SER A 64 3.05 5.18 -7.52
CA SER A 64 2.15 4.06 -7.81
C SER A 64 2.82 3.03 -8.72
N SER A 65 2.26 1.81 -8.80
CA SER A 65 2.69 0.82 -9.78
C SER A 65 2.42 1.22 -11.23
N ALA A 66 1.56 2.21 -11.49
CA ALA A 66 1.37 2.74 -12.84
C ALA A 66 2.64 3.44 -13.36
N LYS A 67 3.41 4.06 -12.46
CA LYS A 67 4.71 4.67 -12.78
C LYS A 67 5.90 3.75 -12.52
N ALA A 68 5.81 2.92 -11.48
CA ALA A 68 6.85 1.99 -11.10
C ALA A 68 6.85 0.79 -12.06
N ILE A 69 7.56 0.93 -13.19
CA ILE A 69 7.67 -0.03 -14.30
C ILE A 69 7.94 -1.45 -13.74
N GLY A 70 6.90 -2.30 -13.66
CA GLY A 70 7.02 -3.65 -13.12
C GLY A 70 5.69 -4.40 -13.03
N SER A 71 5.74 -5.75 -12.97
CA SER A 71 4.58 -6.65 -12.91
C SER A 71 3.87 -6.71 -11.53
N THR A 72 4.34 -5.93 -10.55
CA THR A 72 3.94 -6.02 -9.15
C THR A 72 3.50 -4.64 -8.64
N GLY A 73 2.38 -4.61 -7.91
CA GLY A 73 1.86 -3.43 -7.22
C GLY A 73 2.83 -2.84 -6.20
N CYS A 74 2.71 -1.55 -5.90
CA CYS A 74 3.43 -0.89 -4.82
C CYS A 74 2.61 -0.98 -3.53
N ASN A 75 3.15 -1.68 -2.53
CA ASN A 75 2.49 -1.92 -1.25
C ASN A 75 3.21 -1.15 -0.13
N TYR A 76 2.48 -0.27 0.53
CA TYR A 76 3.00 0.61 1.56
C TYR A 76 2.32 0.35 2.91
N ALA A 77 3.11 0.38 3.98
CA ALA A 77 2.62 0.45 5.34
C ALA A 77 2.98 1.82 5.92
N LEU A 78 1.99 2.51 6.50
CA LEU A 78 2.11 3.79 7.19
C LEU A 78 1.68 3.59 8.64
N ASN A 79 2.56 3.93 9.57
CA ASN A 79 2.29 3.88 11.00
C ASN A 79 2.28 5.29 11.58
N VAL A 80 1.17 5.66 12.19
CA VAL A 80 0.97 6.93 12.88
C VAL A 80 1.12 6.69 14.39
N GLY A 81 2.12 7.33 14.97
CA GLY A 81 2.35 7.38 16.40
C GLY A 81 1.32 8.26 17.12
N PRO A 82 1.21 8.11 18.44
CA PRO A 82 0.28 8.89 19.27
C PRO A 82 0.59 10.39 19.31
N ASP A 83 1.80 10.78 18.94
CA ASP A 83 2.29 12.15 18.79
C ASP A 83 2.10 12.71 17.35
N GLY A 84 1.48 11.94 16.45
CA GLY A 84 1.32 12.29 15.04
C GLY A 84 2.58 12.03 14.20
N THR A 85 3.61 11.39 14.76
CA THR A 85 4.79 10.96 13.99
C THR A 85 4.40 9.89 12.99
N ILE A 86 4.73 10.09 11.71
CA ILE A 86 4.48 9.12 10.65
C ILE A 86 5.77 8.37 10.36
N THR A 87 5.70 7.05 10.43
CA THR A 87 6.72 6.15 9.89
C THR A 87 6.11 5.38 8.74
N GLY A 88 6.95 4.87 7.83
CA GLY A 88 6.41 4.07 6.73
C GLY A 88 7.44 3.18 6.07
N ALA A 89 6.95 2.18 5.37
CA ALA A 89 7.76 1.19 4.67
C ALA A 89 7.09 0.73 3.38
N LEU A 90 7.91 0.40 2.38
CA LEU A 90 7.52 -0.42 1.25
C LEU A 90 7.53 -1.88 1.71
N THR A 91 6.37 -2.52 1.77
CA THR A 91 6.23 -3.90 2.25
C THR A 91 6.36 -4.92 1.13
N ALA A 92 5.98 -4.54 -0.09
CA ALA A 92 6.23 -5.27 -1.31
C ALA A 92 6.16 -4.31 -2.50
N GLY A 93 6.93 -4.55 -3.54
CA GLY A 93 6.91 -3.72 -4.74
C GLY A 93 8.15 -3.89 -5.58
N ASN A 94 8.20 -3.13 -6.67
CA ASN A 94 9.33 -3.12 -7.58
C ASN A 94 10.26 -1.91 -7.28
N PRO A 95 11.46 -1.85 -7.89
CA PRO A 95 12.45 -0.79 -7.63
C PRO A 95 11.98 0.63 -7.96
N GLY A 96 10.90 0.78 -8.74
CA GLY A 96 10.32 2.08 -9.08
C GLY A 96 9.37 2.63 -8.01
N CYS A 97 8.95 1.82 -7.03
CA CYS A 97 8.11 2.28 -5.92
C CYS A 97 8.90 3.21 -4.98
N THR A 98 8.21 4.04 -4.19
CA THR A 98 8.87 4.86 -3.17
C THR A 98 9.62 3.95 -2.19
N PRO A 99 10.95 4.07 -2.05
CA PRO A 99 11.71 3.20 -1.14
C PRO A 99 11.36 3.51 0.31
N THR A 100 11.41 2.49 1.18
CA THR A 100 11.08 2.58 2.62
C THR A 100 11.66 3.83 3.31
N ALA A 101 12.93 4.14 3.07
CA ALA A 101 13.60 5.29 3.65
C ALA A 101 12.96 6.65 3.31
N GLN A 102 12.19 6.72 2.22
CA GLN A 102 11.55 7.94 1.71
C GLN A 102 10.05 8.01 2.00
N VAL A 103 9.41 6.89 2.36
CA VAL A 103 7.95 6.83 2.57
C VAL A 103 7.50 7.85 3.63
N ALA A 104 8.13 7.88 4.80
CA ALA A 104 7.79 8.86 5.84
C ALA A 104 8.02 10.31 5.40
N SER A 105 9.13 10.57 4.69
CA SER A 105 9.47 11.92 4.20
C SER A 105 8.57 12.41 3.06
N SER A 106 7.82 11.50 2.43
CA SER A 106 6.83 11.83 1.40
C SER A 106 5.54 12.41 1.97
N CYS A 107 5.35 12.33 3.29
CA CYS A 107 4.22 12.88 4.02
C CYS A 107 4.52 14.30 4.51
N LYS A 108 3.88 15.30 3.89
CA LYS A 108 4.06 16.72 4.23
C LYS A 108 2.80 17.38 4.77
#